data_AF-A0A0Q3QLK5-F1
#
_entry.id   AF-A0A0Q3QLK5-F1
#
_cell.length_a   1.000
_cell.length_b   1.000
_cell.length_c   1.000
_cell.angle_alpha   90.00
_cell.angle_beta   90.00
_cell.angle_gamma   90.00
#
_symmetry.space_group_name_H-M   'P 1'
#
loop_
_entity.id
_entity.type
_entity.pdbx_description
1 polymer ?
#
loop_
_entity_poly.entity_id
_entity_poly.type
_entity_poly.pdbx_seq_one_letter_code
_entity_poly.pdbx_strand_id
1 'polypeptide(L)'
;MAILLFLLAGLISSTCQKTKNATQCVSVLDAADPDTKDLAANERDLAGIALNSPSTRLDATLHACGGAYFDAANTLRIDALDSMNESDFLGASTRLVESCKGAGELCDGSFPASGLGPAPEVMAAVDRNMTQRCAVLLDLLGLLFVPPHPPAA
;
A
#
# COMPACT_ATOMS: atom_id res chain seq x y z
N MET A 1 10.02 -13.98 25.94
CA MET A 1 10.24 -13.05 24.80
C MET A 1 11.61 -12.38 24.79
N ALA A 2 12.07 -11.74 25.88
CA ALA A 2 13.35 -11.01 25.88
C ALA A 2 14.58 -11.84 25.43
N ILE A 3 14.68 -13.11 25.84
CA ILE A 3 15.82 -13.98 25.47
C ILE A 3 15.89 -14.25 23.96
N LEU A 4 14.74 -14.40 23.30
CA LEU A 4 14.67 -14.66 21.85
C LEU A 4 15.13 -13.42 21.05
N LEU A 5 14.71 -12.23 21.50
CA LEU A 5 15.14 -10.94 20.93
C LEU A 5 16.65 -10.72 21.04
N PHE A 6 17.27 -11.08 22.17
CA PHE A 6 18.73 -10.96 22.35
C PHE A 6 19.51 -11.93 21.43
N LEU A 7 19.02 -13.15 21.23
CA LEU A 7 19.65 -14.12 20.34
C LEU A 7 19.55 -13.69 18.88
N LEU A 8 18.40 -13.16 18.46
CA LEU A 8 18.19 -12.64 17.11
C LEU A 8 19.09 -11.42 16.83
N ALA A 9 19.16 -10.46 17.75
CA ALA A 9 20.05 -9.32 17.62
C ALA A 9 21.52 -9.73 17.54
N GLY A 10 21.93 -10.74 18.31
CA GLY A 10 23.28 -11.32 18.24
C GLY A 10 23.57 -12.01 16.90
N LEU A 11 22.60 -12.77 16.36
CA LEU A 11 22.71 -13.42 15.07
C LEU A 11 22.82 -12.40 13.92
N ILE A 12 21.97 -11.37 13.92
CA ILE A 12 22.01 -10.29 12.92
C ILE A 12 23.36 -9.57 12.98
N SER A 13 23.80 -9.16 14.18
CA SER A 13 25.07 -8.45 14.34
C SER A 13 26.26 -9.27 13.85
N SER A 14 26.36 -10.54 14.27
CA SER A 14 27.43 -11.45 13.86
C SER A 14 27.42 -11.70 12.35
N THR A 15 26.24 -11.88 11.76
CA THR A 15 26.10 -12.14 10.31
C THR A 15 26.45 -10.90 9.49
N CYS A 16 25.91 -9.73 9.84
CA CYS A 16 26.13 -8.50 9.08
C CYS A 16 27.59 -8.03 9.11
N GLN A 17 28.34 -8.27 10.20
CA GLN A 17 29.78 -7.97 10.26
C GLN A 17 30.60 -8.76 9.24
N LYS A 18 30.12 -9.91 8.77
CA LYS A 18 30.79 -10.71 7.72
C LYS A 18 30.54 -10.18 6.31
N THR A 19 29.62 -9.23 6.15
CA THR A 19 29.27 -8.65 4.84
C THR A 19 30.19 -7.49 4.48
N LYS A 20 30.24 -7.14 3.19
CA LYS A 20 31.00 -5.97 2.72
C LYS A 20 30.41 -4.63 3.18
N ASN A 21 29.14 -4.62 3.58
CA ASN A 21 28.43 -3.42 4.03
C ASN A 21 27.52 -3.75 5.21
N ALA A 22 28.12 -3.81 6.40
CA ALA A 22 27.41 -4.19 7.63
C ALA A 22 26.23 -3.26 7.94
N THR A 23 26.37 -1.95 7.73
CA THR A 23 25.29 -0.97 7.99
C THR A 23 24.10 -1.19 7.07
N GLN A 24 24.34 -1.47 5.80
CA GLN A 24 23.27 -1.76 4.85
C GLN A 24 22.60 -3.11 5.12
N CYS A 25 23.38 -4.13 5.52
CA CYS A 25 22.84 -5.43 5.94
C CYS A 25 21.86 -5.28 7.10
N VAL A 26 22.23 -4.54 8.15
CA VAL A 26 21.33 -4.27 9.29
C VAL A 26 20.09 -3.53 8.84
N SER A 27 20.23 -2.52 7.98
CA SER A 27 19.09 -1.72 7.49
C SER A 27 18.06 -2.55 6.70
N VAL A 28 18.52 -3.49 5.86
CA VAL A 28 17.65 -4.40 5.09
C VAL A 28 16.92 -5.38 6.02
N LEU A 29 17.63 -5.94 6.99
CA LEU A 29 17.02 -6.86 7.97
C LEU A 29 16.10 -6.10 8.94
N ASP A 30 16.38 -4.85 9.27
CA ASP A 30 15.52 -4.00 10.09
C ASP A 30 14.25 -3.55 9.35
N ALA A 31 14.28 -3.46 8.02
CA ALA A 31 13.12 -3.13 7.21
C ALA A 31 12.13 -4.29 7.02
N ALA A 32 12.50 -5.52 7.39
CA ALA A 32 11.60 -6.66 7.28
C ALA A 32 10.42 -6.56 8.27
N ASP A 33 9.36 -7.32 7.99
CA ASP A 33 8.23 -7.48 8.88
C ASP A 33 8.66 -8.13 10.22
N PRO A 34 8.19 -7.63 11.38
CA PRO A 34 8.59 -8.14 12.69
C PRO A 34 8.29 -9.64 12.89
N ASP A 35 7.14 -10.11 12.41
CA ASP A 35 6.70 -11.50 12.59
C ASP A 35 7.58 -12.45 11.77
N THR A 36 8.04 -11.97 10.62
CA THR A 36 8.95 -12.73 9.76
C THR A 36 10.37 -12.81 10.33
N LYS A 37 10.82 -11.77 11.04
CA LYS A 37 12.14 -11.75 11.71
C LYS A 37 12.23 -12.75 12.86
N ASP A 38 11.15 -12.91 13.61
CA ASP A 38 11.11 -13.81 14.77
C ASP A 38 11.26 -15.29 14.37
N LEU A 39 11.15 -15.61 13.08
CA LEU A 39 11.37 -16.94 12.53
C LEU A 39 12.84 -17.24 12.19
N ALA A 40 13.73 -16.25 12.24
CA ALA A 40 15.12 -16.46 11.82
C ALA A 40 15.93 -17.17 12.92
N ALA A 41 16.41 -18.38 12.61
CA ALA A 41 17.25 -19.16 13.52
C ALA A 41 18.71 -19.26 13.06
N ASN A 42 18.99 -18.96 11.79
CA ASN A 42 20.32 -19.11 11.19
C ASN A 42 20.55 -18.13 10.01
N GLU A 43 21.77 -18.13 9.47
CA GLU A 43 22.18 -17.26 8.35
C GLU A 43 21.37 -17.48 7.07
N ARG A 44 20.88 -18.71 6.82
CA ARG A 44 20.04 -19.02 5.65
C ARG A 44 18.66 -18.37 5.78
N ASP A 45 18.09 -18.37 6.98
CA ASP A 45 16.81 -17.69 7.23
C ASP A 45 16.98 -16.18 7.06
N LEU A 46 18.06 -15.61 7.59
CA LEU A 46 18.38 -14.19 7.38
C LEU A 46 18.56 -13.84 5.89
N ALA A 47 19.19 -14.72 5.11
CA ALA A 47 19.30 -14.53 3.66
C ALA A 47 17.92 -14.59 2.96
N GLY A 48 17.05 -15.52 3.37
CA GLY A 48 15.67 -15.61 2.87
C GLY A 48 14.83 -14.38 3.22
N ILE A 49 15.00 -13.85 4.43
CA ILE A 49 14.41 -12.57 4.85
C ILE A 49 14.94 -11.46 3.95
N ALA A 50 16.26 -11.30 3.82
CA ALA A 50 16.85 -10.25 3.00
C ALA A 50 16.43 -10.29 1.51
N LEU A 51 16.14 -11.48 0.95
CA LEU A 51 15.62 -11.62 -0.41
C LEU A 51 14.19 -11.08 -0.57
N ASN A 52 13.38 -11.14 0.48
CA ASN A 52 11.99 -10.68 0.48
C ASN A 52 11.80 -9.34 1.20
N SER A 53 12.86 -8.83 1.83
CA SER A 53 12.84 -7.55 2.51
C SER A 53 12.88 -6.41 1.50
N PRO A 54 12.07 -5.37 1.73
CA PRO A 54 12.31 -4.09 1.07
C PRO A 54 13.69 -3.57 1.46
N SER A 55 14.34 -2.86 0.54
CA SER A 55 15.71 -2.36 0.73
C SER A 55 15.80 -1.34 1.86
N THR A 56 14.69 -0.65 2.15
CA THR A 56 14.55 0.33 3.24
C THR A 56 13.11 0.36 3.74
N ARG A 57 12.86 0.98 4.90
CA ARG A 57 11.49 1.30 5.33
C ARG A 57 10.74 2.15 4.29
N LEU A 58 11.44 3.08 3.63
CA LEU A 58 10.84 3.89 2.56
C LEU A 58 10.41 3.03 1.37
N ASP A 59 11.21 2.06 0.98
CA ASP A 59 10.88 1.10 -0.08
C ASP A 59 9.64 0.29 0.28
N ALA A 60 9.55 -0.20 1.53
CA ALA A 60 8.37 -0.89 2.05
C ALA A 60 7.10 -0.01 1.97
N THR A 61 7.21 1.23 2.44
CA THR A 61 6.11 2.21 2.44
C THR A 61 5.66 2.52 1.02
N LEU A 62 6.60 2.78 0.10
CA LEU A 62 6.30 3.06 -1.30
C LEU A 62 5.68 1.85 -1.99
N HIS A 63 6.10 0.63 -1.66
CA HIS A 63 5.51 -0.60 -2.16
C HIS A 63 4.05 -0.75 -1.71
N ALA A 64 3.75 -0.52 -0.43
CA ALA A 64 2.39 -0.54 0.10
C ALA A 64 1.50 0.50 -0.58
N CYS A 65 1.98 1.75 -0.71
CA CYS A 65 1.28 2.80 -1.45
C CYS A 65 1.03 2.39 -2.91
N GLY A 66 2.06 1.87 -3.60
CA GLY A 66 1.97 1.43 -4.99
C GLY A 66 0.94 0.32 -5.19
N GLY A 67 0.92 -0.67 -4.29
CA GLY A 67 -0.08 -1.74 -4.27
C GLY A 67 -1.50 -1.20 -4.09
N ALA A 68 -1.72 -0.33 -3.11
CA ALA A 68 -3.01 0.28 -2.85
C ALA A 68 -3.55 1.09 -4.05
N TYR A 69 -2.71 1.90 -4.68
CA TYR A 69 -3.12 2.64 -5.89
C TYR A 69 -3.34 1.73 -7.10
N PHE A 70 -2.58 0.64 -7.22
CA PHE A 70 -2.77 -0.36 -8.27
C PHE A 70 -4.11 -1.09 -8.10
N ASP A 71 -4.44 -1.51 -6.88
CA ASP A 71 -5.71 -2.16 -6.55
C ASP A 71 -6.88 -1.22 -6.81
N ALA A 72 -6.80 0.02 -6.33
CA ALA A 72 -7.83 1.02 -6.63
C ALA A 72 -7.99 1.24 -8.14
N ALA A 73 -6.91 1.38 -8.89
CA ALA A 73 -6.98 1.53 -10.35
C ALA A 73 -7.63 0.31 -11.04
N ASN A 74 -7.38 -0.91 -10.56
CA ASN A 74 -8.02 -2.12 -11.06
C ASN A 74 -9.50 -2.18 -10.72
N THR A 75 -9.90 -1.87 -9.49
CA THR A 75 -11.31 -1.81 -9.11
C THR A 75 -12.07 -0.79 -9.95
N LEU A 76 -11.48 0.37 -10.25
CA LEU A 76 -12.07 1.36 -11.15
C LEU A 76 -12.21 0.86 -12.58
N ARG A 77 -11.19 0.15 -13.10
CA ARG A 77 -11.13 -0.25 -14.52
C ARG A 77 -11.92 -1.51 -14.82
N ILE A 78 -11.96 -2.44 -13.87
CA ILE A 78 -12.55 -3.76 -14.05
C ILE A 78 -13.90 -3.77 -13.35
N ASP A 79 -13.92 -3.75 -12.02
CA ASP A 79 -15.15 -4.02 -11.27
C ASP A 79 -16.21 -2.93 -11.44
N ALA A 80 -15.83 -1.65 -11.36
CA ALA A 80 -16.77 -0.55 -11.53
C ALA A 80 -17.28 -0.47 -12.98
N LEU A 81 -16.43 -0.75 -13.97
CA LEU A 81 -16.82 -0.79 -15.37
C LEU A 81 -17.75 -1.97 -15.67
N ASP A 82 -17.49 -3.13 -15.07
CA ASP A 82 -18.34 -4.30 -15.20
C ASP A 82 -19.74 -4.03 -14.62
N SER A 83 -19.81 -3.48 -13.41
CA SER A 83 -21.07 -3.00 -12.82
C SER A 83 -21.79 -1.99 -13.73
N MET A 84 -21.07 -1.06 -14.37
CA MET A 84 -21.68 -0.13 -15.33
C MET A 84 -22.25 -0.85 -16.56
N ASN A 85 -21.55 -1.85 -17.11
CA ASN A 85 -22.03 -2.63 -18.26
C ASN A 85 -23.28 -3.44 -17.92
N GLU A 86 -23.40 -3.87 -16.67
CA GLU A 86 -24.58 -4.53 -16.12
C GLU A 86 -25.70 -3.57 -15.70
N SER A 87 -25.50 -2.25 -15.87
CA SER A 87 -26.39 -1.18 -15.38
C SER A 87 -26.56 -1.16 -13.85
N ASP A 88 -25.65 -1.79 -13.11
CA ASP A 88 -25.54 -1.71 -11.66
C ASP A 88 -24.75 -0.45 -11.26
N PHE A 89 -25.38 0.71 -11.44
CA PHE A 89 -24.76 2.00 -11.12
C PHE A 89 -24.54 2.20 -9.62
N LEU A 90 -25.32 1.51 -8.76
CA LEU A 90 -25.15 1.56 -7.31
C LEU A 90 -23.90 0.79 -6.88
N GLY A 91 -23.70 -0.41 -7.45
CA GLY A 91 -22.50 -1.21 -7.25
C GLY A 91 -21.26 -0.48 -7.75
N ALA A 92 -21.33 0.11 -8.95
CA ALA A 92 -20.23 0.94 -9.48
C ALA A 92 -19.88 2.10 -8.53
N SER A 93 -20.89 2.82 -8.01
CA SER A 93 -20.69 3.95 -7.08
C SER A 93 -20.09 3.51 -5.75
N THR A 94 -20.53 2.38 -5.20
CA THR A 94 -19.99 1.84 -3.94
C THR A 94 -18.50 1.52 -4.08
N ARG A 95 -18.13 0.82 -5.16
CA ARG A 95 -16.73 0.44 -5.43
C ARG A 95 -15.81 1.65 -5.63
N LEU A 96 -16.32 2.70 -6.29
CA LEU A 96 -15.63 3.98 -6.44
C LEU A 96 -15.29 4.60 -5.09
N VAL A 97 -16.28 4.71 -4.19
CA VAL A 97 -16.08 5.32 -2.87
C VAL A 97 -15.06 4.54 -2.04
N GLU A 98 -15.21 3.22 -1.98
CA GLU A 98 -14.34 2.35 -1.18
C GLU A 98 -12.89 2.38 -1.68
N SER A 99 -12.69 2.26 -2.98
CA SER A 99 -11.34 2.16 -3.56
C SER A 99 -10.55 3.45 -3.44
N CYS A 100 -11.19 4.58 -3.70
CA CYS A 100 -10.47 5.85 -3.81
C CYS A 100 -10.14 6.43 -2.45
N LYS A 101 -11.03 6.23 -1.47
CA LYS A 101 -10.74 6.57 -0.07
C LYS A 101 -9.73 5.59 0.54
N GLY A 102 -9.91 4.29 0.31
CA GLY A 102 -9.08 3.25 0.91
C GLY A 102 -7.61 3.32 0.50
N ALA A 103 -7.31 3.64 -0.78
CA ALA A 103 -5.93 3.71 -1.25
C ALA A 103 -5.14 4.87 -0.64
N GLY A 104 -5.76 6.05 -0.56
CA GLY A 104 -5.18 7.23 0.09
C GLY A 104 -4.89 7.00 1.57
N GLU A 105 -5.91 6.54 2.31
CA GLU A 105 -5.79 6.28 3.76
C GLU A 105 -4.70 5.25 4.07
N LEU A 106 -4.59 4.19 3.26
CA LEU A 106 -3.55 3.17 3.43
C LEU A 106 -2.16 3.76 3.20
N CYS A 107 -1.98 4.54 2.12
CA CYS A 107 -0.70 5.16 1.83
C CYS A 107 -0.31 6.19 2.91
N ASP A 108 -1.21 7.10 3.27
CA ASP A 108 -0.97 8.13 4.29
C ASP A 108 -0.69 7.53 5.67
N GLY A 109 -1.35 6.43 6.04
CA GLY A 109 -1.11 5.71 7.28
C GLY A 109 0.22 4.94 7.31
N SER A 110 0.73 4.53 6.14
CA SER A 110 1.94 3.71 6.04
C SER A 110 3.23 4.49 6.39
N PHE A 111 3.30 5.78 6.06
CA PHE A 111 4.46 6.62 6.39
C PHE A 111 4.71 6.80 7.91
N PRO A 112 3.72 7.25 8.70
CA PRO A 112 3.90 7.40 10.14
C PRO A 112 4.05 6.05 10.84
N ALA A 113 3.35 5.01 10.38
CA ALA A 113 3.54 3.64 10.89
C ALA A 113 4.97 3.13 10.68
N SER A 114 5.64 3.58 9.61
CA SER A 114 7.04 3.25 9.31
C SER A 114 8.05 4.19 9.97
N GLY A 115 7.59 5.14 10.79
CA GLY A 115 8.44 6.14 11.46
C GLY A 115 9.09 7.15 10.50
N LEU A 116 8.54 7.32 9.30
CA LEU A 116 9.06 8.24 8.27
C LEU A 116 8.44 9.65 8.36
N GLY A 117 7.54 9.87 9.31
CA GLY A 117 6.74 11.09 9.41
C GLY A 117 5.50 11.03 8.52
N PRO A 118 4.91 12.18 8.15
CA PRO A 118 3.80 12.22 7.20
C PRO A 118 4.26 11.87 5.78
N ALA A 119 3.32 11.43 4.94
CA ALA A 119 3.57 11.20 3.52
C ALA A 119 4.10 12.48 2.85
N PRO A 120 5.11 12.38 1.97
CA PRO A 120 5.61 13.54 1.24
C PRO A 120 4.55 14.07 0.28
N GLU A 121 4.64 15.36 -0.04
CA GLU A 121 3.62 16.06 -0.86
C GLU A 121 3.35 15.39 -2.21
N VAL A 122 4.34 14.73 -2.81
CA VAL A 122 4.14 13.96 -4.04
C VAL A 122 3.11 12.83 -3.87
N MET A 123 3.10 12.15 -2.72
CA MET A 123 2.14 11.09 -2.42
C MET A 123 0.76 11.68 -2.10
N ALA A 124 0.72 12.78 -1.33
CA ALA A 124 -0.52 13.51 -1.08
C ALA A 124 -1.16 14.05 -2.38
N ALA A 125 -0.34 14.46 -3.36
CA ALA A 125 -0.83 14.87 -4.68
C ALA A 125 -1.41 13.70 -5.48
N VAL A 126 -0.82 12.51 -5.40
CA VAL A 126 -1.36 11.29 -6.01
C VAL A 126 -2.71 10.93 -5.39
N ASP A 127 -2.82 10.97 -4.07
CA ASP A 127 -4.07 10.71 -3.36
C ASP A 127 -5.19 11.69 -3.78
N ARG A 128 -4.89 13.00 -3.75
CA ARG A 128 -5.85 14.02 -4.21
C ARG A 128 -6.31 13.79 -5.64
N ASN A 129 -5.40 13.42 -6.54
CA ASN A 129 -5.75 13.11 -7.93
C ASN A 129 -6.66 11.88 -8.02
N MET A 130 -6.41 10.83 -7.23
CA MET A 130 -7.26 9.65 -7.19
C MET A 130 -8.66 10.01 -6.66
N THR A 131 -8.72 10.71 -5.53
CA THR A 131 -9.98 11.17 -4.93
C THR A 131 -10.79 12.04 -5.91
N GLN A 132 -10.16 13.01 -6.57
CA GLN A 132 -10.82 13.88 -7.55
C GLN A 132 -11.34 13.09 -8.76
N ARG A 133 -10.54 12.15 -9.28
CA ARG A 133 -10.97 11.29 -10.39
C ARG A 133 -12.25 10.51 -10.04
N CYS A 134 -12.33 10.00 -8.81
CA CYS A 134 -13.49 9.24 -8.38
C CYS A 134 -14.70 10.10 -8.08
N ALA A 135 -14.51 11.31 -7.56
CA ALA A 135 -15.59 12.30 -7.42
C ALA A 135 -16.23 12.61 -8.78
N VAL A 136 -15.41 12.87 -9.82
CA VAL A 136 -15.92 13.09 -11.18
C VAL A 136 -16.69 11.88 -11.71
N LEU A 137 -16.21 10.66 -11.46
CA LEU A 137 -16.93 9.44 -11.87
C LEU A 137 -18.26 9.27 -11.14
N LEU A 138 -18.34 9.59 -9.84
CA LEU A 138 -19.58 9.56 -9.08
C LEU A 138 -20.60 10.58 -9.61
N ASP A 139 -20.16 11.80 -9.94
CA ASP A 139 -21.01 12.81 -10.56
C ASP A 139 -21.60 12.29 -11.89
N LEU A 140 -20.77 11.67 -12.73
CA LEU A 140 -21.20 11.08 -14.01
C LEU A 140 -22.20 9.94 -13.81
N LEU A 141 -21.97 9.04 -12.83
CA LEU A 141 -22.92 7.98 -12.51
C LEU A 141 -24.26 8.54 -12.01
N GLY A 142 -24.24 9.64 -11.25
CA GLY A 142 -25.45 10.33 -10.81
C GLY A 142 -26.33 10.80 -11.97
N LEU A 143 -25.72 11.22 -13.09
CA LEU A 143 -26.46 11.57 -14.31
C LEU A 143 -27.13 10.37 -14.98
N LEU A 144 -26.61 9.15 -14.78
CA LEU A 144 -27.19 7.93 -15.32
C LEU A 144 -28.36 7.42 -14.47
N PHE A 145 -28.41 7.77 -13.18
CA PHE A 145 -29.52 7.44 -12.28
C PHE A 145 -30.77 8.28 -12.51
N VAL A 146 -30.62 9.52 -12.97
CA VAL A 146 -31.76 10.40 -13.27
C VAL A 146 -32.07 10.27 -14.75
N PRO A 147 -33.26 9.77 -15.15
CA PRO A 147 -33.62 9.75 -16.57
C PRO A 147 -33.56 11.20 -17.11
N PRO A 148 -33.11 11.40 -18.36
CA PRO A 148 -33.11 12.73 -18.95
C PRO A 148 -34.51 13.33 -18.83
N HIS A 149 -34.60 14.58 -18.38
CA HIS A 149 -35.85 15.33 -18.29
C HIS A 149 -36.71 15.08 -19.54
N PRO A 150 -38.04 14.89 -19.41
CA PRO A 150 -38.90 14.89 -20.57
C PRO A 150 -38.68 16.21 -21.33
N PRO A 151 -38.62 16.18 -22.68
CA PRO A 151 -38.42 17.40 -23.45
C PRO A 151 -39.48 18.43 -23.03
N ALA A 152 -39.02 19.66 -22.78
CA ALA A 152 -39.91 20.79 -22.54
C ALA A 152 -40.95 20.85 -23.68
N ALA A 153 -42.22 20.96 -23.29
CA ALA A 153 -43.40 20.90 -24.15
C ALA A 153 -43.37 21.90 -25.32
#